data_AF-A0A6U3TIK4-F1
#
_entry.id   AF-A0A6U3TIK4-F1
#
_cell.length_a   1.000
_cell.length_b   1.000
_cell.length_c   1.000
_cell.angle_alpha   90.00
_cell.angle_beta   90.00
_cell.angle_gamma   90.00
#
_symmetry.space_group_name_H-M   'P 1'
#
loop_
_entity.id
_entity.type
_entity.pdbx_description
1 polymer ?
#
loop_
_entity_poly.entity_id
_entity_poly.type
_entity_poly.pdbx_seq_one_letter_code
_entity_poly.pdbx_strand_id
1 'polypeptide(L)'
;MMARNLILSLALFCGIASAFVPANVARVSTRADVSIYPDIPEDRVMEGAMPPVGYFDPWGLADMGTPETLAWFRAAELKHGRVCMAAVTGWLVNAAGIYLPGNIDYSGHSFASLGNDPMAAWAAVPDGGKAQMIAAIGFLEFHSELAKPHVMRGGVPGKINTMITPGLWDPVGFTKGMPEAQKAVQRTKELANGRLAMIAMMSFICADKIPGSVPFIP
;
A
#
# COMPACT_ATOMS: atom_id res chain seq x y z
N MET A 1 13.45 3.76 85.98
CA MET A 1 13.79 2.55 85.20
C MET A 1 13.07 2.45 83.84
N MET A 2 12.21 3.40 83.45
CA MET A 2 11.47 3.35 82.16
C MET A 2 12.10 4.13 81.00
N ALA A 3 12.95 5.12 81.25
CA ALA A 3 13.54 5.95 80.18
C ALA A 3 14.68 5.26 79.39
N ARG A 4 15.29 4.20 79.94
CA ARG A 4 16.41 3.49 79.31
C ARG A 4 15.96 2.47 78.25
N ASN A 5 14.70 2.04 78.30
CA ASN A 5 14.12 1.12 77.31
C ASN A 5 13.45 1.84 76.13
N LEU A 6 13.29 3.16 76.19
CA LEU A 6 12.71 3.95 75.10
C LEU A 6 13.76 4.37 74.05
N ILE A 7 15.04 4.47 74.45
CA ILE A 7 16.14 4.82 73.55
C ILE A 7 16.56 3.62 72.70
N LEU A 8 16.41 2.39 73.21
CA LEU A 8 16.70 1.16 72.46
C LEU A 8 15.63 0.83 71.40
N SER A 9 14.40 1.30 71.55
CA SER A 9 13.32 1.10 70.56
C SER A 9 13.29 2.16 69.46
N LEU A 10 13.92 3.32 69.64
CA LEU A 10 13.99 4.38 68.62
C LEU A 10 15.15 4.18 67.63
N ALA A 11 16.16 3.37 67.98
CA ALA A 11 17.28 3.06 67.08
C ALA A 11 16.97 1.99 66.02
N LEU A 12 15.81 1.31 66.11
CA LEU A 12 15.42 0.26 65.15
C LEU A 12 14.56 0.75 63.97
N PHE A 13 14.22 2.05 63.93
CA PHE A 13 13.36 2.60 62.87
C PHE A 13 14.11 3.36 61.76
N CYS A 14 15.44 3.48 61.82
CA CYS A 14 16.24 4.17 60.79
C CYS A 14 16.80 3.24 59.69
N GLY A 15 16.40 1.96 59.65
CA GLY A 15 17.01 0.96 58.76
C GLY A 15 16.37 0.76 57.38
N ILE A 16 15.30 1.47 57.01
CA ILE A 16 14.55 1.16 55.77
C ILE A 16 14.23 2.44 55.00
N ALA A 17 15.25 3.18 54.56
CA ALA A 17 15.07 4.37 53.72
C ALA A 17 15.85 4.32 52.39
N SER A 18 16.21 3.13 51.90
CA SER A 18 16.93 2.97 50.63
C SER A 18 16.31 1.98 49.65
N ALA A 19 15.10 1.46 49.90
CA ALA A 19 14.48 0.44 49.05
C ALA A 19 13.64 0.98 47.87
N PHE A 20 13.48 2.30 47.73
CA PHE A 20 12.72 2.90 46.62
C PHE A 20 13.48 4.07 45.98
N VAL A 21 14.69 3.81 45.50
CA VAL A 21 15.24 4.61 44.40
C VAL A 21 14.86 3.85 43.13
N PRO A 22 14.07 4.42 42.19
CA PRO A 22 13.91 3.78 40.90
C PRO A 22 15.31 3.71 40.30
N ALA A 23 15.80 2.50 40.04
CA ALA A 23 17.00 2.35 39.25
C ALA A 23 16.80 3.16 37.98
N ASN A 24 17.68 4.14 37.74
CA ASN A 24 17.79 4.78 36.45
C ASN A 24 18.36 3.71 35.51
N VAL A 25 17.51 2.75 35.15
CA VAL A 25 17.76 1.87 34.03
C VAL A 25 17.73 2.83 32.86
N ALA A 26 18.92 3.28 32.44
CA ALA A 26 19.05 3.87 31.13
C ALA A 26 18.31 2.92 30.21
N ARG A 27 17.20 3.39 29.61
CA ARG A 27 16.67 2.69 28.44
C ARG A 27 17.81 2.77 27.46
N VAL A 28 18.61 1.71 27.43
CA VAL A 28 19.30 1.34 26.22
C VAL A 28 18.14 1.11 25.27
N SER A 29 17.80 2.15 24.51
CA SER A 29 17.12 1.98 23.26
C SER A 29 18.09 1.14 22.45
N THR A 30 18.02 -0.17 22.63
CA THR A 30 18.34 -1.07 21.54
C THR A 30 17.33 -0.70 20.48
N ARG A 31 17.70 0.29 19.66
CA ARG A 31 17.41 0.23 18.24
C ARG A 31 18.16 -1.02 17.80
N ALA A 32 17.56 -2.17 18.09
CA ALA A 32 17.73 -3.31 17.24
C ALA A 32 17.11 -2.79 15.95
N ASP A 33 17.96 -2.24 15.10
CA ASP A 33 17.71 -2.19 13.68
C ASP A 33 17.67 -3.66 13.27
N VAL A 34 16.56 -4.31 13.62
CA VAL A 34 16.25 -5.62 13.09
C VAL A 34 15.97 -5.30 11.65
N SER A 35 17.01 -5.39 10.82
CA SER A 35 16.82 -5.64 9.41
C SER A 35 15.78 -6.77 9.36
N ILE A 36 14.60 -6.43 8.85
CA ILE A 36 13.49 -7.37 8.70
C ILE A 36 13.94 -8.55 7.80
N TYR A 37 15.09 -8.40 7.12
CA TYR A 37 15.67 -9.35 6.18
C TYR A 37 17.18 -9.54 6.42
N PRO A 38 17.58 -10.49 7.29
CA PRO A 38 18.99 -10.72 7.62
C PRO A 38 19.84 -11.22 6.45
N ASP A 39 19.23 -11.77 5.39
CA ASP A 39 19.91 -12.35 4.22
C ASP A 39 20.02 -11.40 3.02
N ILE A 40 19.48 -10.18 3.12
CA ILE A 40 19.47 -9.21 2.02
C ILE A 40 20.54 -8.14 2.29
N PRO A 41 21.45 -7.88 1.33
CA PRO A 41 22.39 -6.76 1.42
C PRO A 41 21.66 -5.46 1.81
N GLU A 42 22.22 -4.69 2.74
CA GLU A 42 21.56 -3.52 3.36
C GLU A 42 21.17 -2.44 2.33
N ASP A 43 21.92 -2.35 1.22
CA ASP A 43 21.65 -1.53 0.04
C ASP A 43 20.44 -2.02 -0.80
N ARG A 44 20.01 -3.27 -0.60
CA ARG A 44 18.89 -3.92 -1.29
C ARG A 44 17.68 -4.18 -0.37
N VAL A 45 17.72 -3.73 0.89
CA VAL A 45 16.57 -3.72 1.82
C VAL A 45 15.59 -2.62 1.37
N MET A 46 14.83 -2.93 0.33
CA MET A 46 13.85 -2.02 -0.26
C MET A 46 12.43 -2.35 0.22
N GLU A 47 11.57 -1.34 0.35
CA GLU A 47 10.13 -1.57 0.56
C GLU A 47 9.58 -2.49 -0.53
N GLY A 48 8.93 -3.59 -0.14
CA GLY A 48 8.43 -4.62 -1.07
C GLY A 48 9.28 -5.89 -1.17
N ALA A 49 10.52 -5.92 -0.67
CA ALA A 49 11.19 -7.18 -0.37
C ALA A 49 10.46 -7.81 0.83
N MET A 50 9.92 -9.02 0.69
CA MET A 50 9.17 -9.70 1.75
C MET A 50 9.30 -11.22 1.65
N PRO A 51 9.19 -11.98 2.75
CA PRO A 51 9.26 -13.44 2.71
C PRO A 51 8.02 -13.97 1.96
N PRO A 52 8.10 -15.12 1.27
CA PRO A 52 9.22 -16.08 1.25
C PRO A 52 10.33 -15.77 0.23
N VAL A 53 10.12 -14.81 -0.68
CA VAL A 53 11.03 -14.60 -1.83
C VAL A 53 12.12 -13.55 -1.53
N GLY A 54 11.87 -12.61 -0.62
CA GLY A 54 12.82 -11.55 -0.30
C GLY A 54 13.00 -10.57 -1.46
N TYR A 55 14.26 -10.28 -1.80
CA TYR A 55 14.63 -9.48 -2.97
C TYR A 55 14.60 -10.35 -4.23
N PHE A 56 13.70 -10.04 -5.16
CA PHE A 56 13.51 -10.81 -6.39
C PHE A 56 13.92 -10.00 -7.62
N ASP A 57 15.14 -10.23 -8.11
CA ASP A 57 15.62 -9.72 -9.39
C ASP A 57 16.56 -10.74 -10.06
N PRO A 58 16.01 -11.83 -10.64
CA PRO A 58 16.83 -12.88 -11.25
C PRO A 58 17.57 -12.43 -12.53
N TRP A 59 17.14 -11.31 -13.14
CA TRP A 59 17.69 -10.80 -14.40
C TRP A 59 18.51 -9.53 -14.23
N GLY A 60 18.70 -9.04 -13.00
CA GLY A 60 19.46 -7.82 -12.73
C GLY A 60 18.83 -6.57 -13.35
N LEU A 61 17.50 -6.53 -13.49
CA LEU A 61 16.79 -5.39 -14.07
C LEU A 61 17.05 -4.10 -13.27
N ALA A 62 17.25 -4.21 -11.96
CA ALA A 62 17.54 -3.06 -11.10
C ALA A 62 18.92 -2.45 -11.38
N ASP A 63 19.88 -3.26 -11.82
CA ASP A 63 21.27 -2.87 -12.05
C ASP A 63 21.54 -2.45 -13.51
N MET A 64 20.57 -2.65 -14.42
CA MET A 64 20.70 -2.31 -15.85
C MET A 64 20.59 -0.81 -16.18
N GLY A 65 20.18 0.03 -15.22
CA GLY A 65 19.87 1.45 -15.46
C GLY A 65 20.52 2.42 -14.50
N THR A 66 20.12 3.69 -14.58
CA THR A 66 20.50 4.72 -13.60
C THR A 66 19.59 4.61 -12.35
N PRO A 67 19.95 5.25 -11.22
CA PRO A 67 19.05 5.34 -10.06
C PRO A 67 17.67 5.92 -10.42
N GLU A 68 17.62 6.77 -11.44
CA GLU A 68 16.36 7.29 -11.98
C GLU A 68 15.53 6.17 -12.63
N THR A 69 16.15 5.30 -13.43
CA THR A 69 15.49 4.12 -14.03
C THR A 69 14.88 3.20 -12.96
N LEU A 70 15.57 2.98 -11.84
CA LEU A 70 15.02 2.20 -10.74
C LEU A 70 13.81 2.90 -10.09
N ALA A 71 13.88 4.22 -9.92
CA ALA A 71 12.74 5.00 -9.43
C ALA A 71 11.53 4.92 -10.39
N TRP A 72 11.77 4.88 -11.71
CA TRP A 72 10.73 4.60 -12.71
C TRP A 72 10.07 3.25 -12.49
N PHE A 73 10.87 2.19 -12.35
CA PHE A 73 10.34 0.83 -12.20
C PHE A 73 9.49 0.69 -10.96
N ARG A 74 9.88 1.32 -9.84
CA ARG A 74 9.07 1.35 -8.61
C ARG A 74 7.77 2.13 -8.80
N ALA A 75 7.82 3.26 -9.51
CA ALA A 75 6.63 4.04 -9.82
C ALA A 75 5.66 3.25 -10.74
N ALA A 76 6.22 2.60 -11.76
CA ALA A 76 5.47 1.77 -12.70
C ALA A 76 4.83 0.59 -11.99
N GLU A 77 5.57 -0.16 -11.16
CA GLU A 77 5.04 -1.26 -10.35
C GLU A 77 3.85 -0.80 -9.49
N LEU A 78 3.98 0.35 -8.83
CA LEU A 78 2.92 0.88 -7.99
C LEU A 78 1.68 1.31 -8.79
N LYS A 79 1.86 1.98 -9.94
CA LYS A 79 0.75 2.36 -10.84
C LYS A 79 0.02 1.12 -11.36
N HIS A 80 0.75 0.12 -11.86
CA HIS A 80 0.15 -1.15 -12.34
C HIS A 80 -0.58 -1.87 -11.20
N GLY A 81 0.04 -1.97 -10.02
CA GLY A 81 -0.59 -2.57 -8.84
C GLY A 81 -1.92 -1.91 -8.47
N ARG A 82 -1.97 -0.58 -8.43
CA ARG A 82 -3.21 0.17 -8.11
C ARG A 82 -4.30 -0.02 -9.17
N VAL A 83 -3.94 0.05 -10.44
CA VAL A 83 -4.87 -0.17 -11.55
C VAL A 83 -5.44 -1.60 -11.49
N CYS A 84 -4.58 -2.61 -11.28
CA CYS A 84 -5.02 -3.99 -11.18
C CYS A 84 -5.85 -4.27 -9.92
N MET A 85 -5.55 -3.65 -8.77
CA MET A 85 -6.39 -3.77 -7.56
C MET A 85 -7.81 -3.23 -7.80
N ALA A 86 -7.93 -2.08 -8.46
CA ALA A 86 -9.23 -1.54 -8.85
C ALA A 86 -9.94 -2.42 -9.89
N ALA A 87 -9.20 -2.92 -10.89
CA ALA A 87 -9.74 -3.76 -11.96
C ALA A 87 -10.26 -5.11 -11.43
N VAL A 88 -9.52 -5.80 -10.56
CA VAL A 88 -9.94 -7.05 -9.92
C VAL A 88 -11.21 -6.83 -9.10
N THR A 89 -11.27 -5.75 -8.32
CA THR A 89 -12.47 -5.42 -7.53
C THR A 89 -13.66 -5.14 -8.44
N GLY A 90 -13.46 -4.36 -9.50
CA GLY A 90 -14.50 -4.05 -10.50
C GLY A 90 -15.01 -5.30 -11.23
N TRP A 91 -14.11 -6.22 -11.59
CA TRP A 91 -14.45 -7.49 -12.22
C TRP A 91 -15.33 -8.35 -11.31
N LEU A 92 -14.95 -8.51 -10.04
CA LEU A 92 -15.71 -9.31 -9.07
C LEU A 92 -17.08 -8.69 -8.76
N VAL A 93 -17.16 -7.36 -8.61
CA VAL A 93 -18.42 -6.65 -8.36
C VAL A 93 -19.38 -6.79 -9.55
N ASN A 94 -18.87 -6.67 -10.78
CA ASN A 94 -19.67 -6.85 -11.99
C ASN A 94 -20.13 -8.31 -12.14
N ALA A 95 -19.23 -9.28 -11.94
CA ALA A 95 -19.57 -10.71 -11.98
C ALA A 95 -20.58 -11.11 -10.89
N ALA A 96 -20.58 -10.43 -9.74
CA ALA A 96 -21.57 -10.61 -8.68
C ALA A 96 -22.94 -9.99 -9.00
N GLY A 97 -23.10 -9.30 -10.13
CA GLY A 97 -24.33 -8.63 -10.53
C GLY A 97 -24.67 -7.41 -9.68
N ILE A 98 -23.67 -6.78 -9.06
CA ILE A 98 -23.85 -5.58 -8.25
C ILE A 98 -23.67 -4.35 -9.13
N TYR A 99 -24.76 -3.64 -9.39
CA TYR A 99 -24.79 -2.46 -10.25
C TYR A 99 -25.22 -1.22 -9.51
N LEU A 100 -24.83 -0.06 -10.04
CA LEU A 100 -25.38 1.21 -9.59
C LEU A 100 -26.87 1.31 -9.97
N PRO A 101 -27.72 1.89 -9.12
CA PRO A 101 -29.10 2.18 -9.49
C PRO A 101 -29.14 3.30 -10.54
N GLY A 102 -30.03 3.16 -11.52
CA GLY A 102 -30.29 4.18 -12.54
C GLY A 102 -29.77 3.83 -13.94
N ASN A 103 -29.67 4.86 -14.77
CA ASN A 103 -29.30 4.74 -16.18
C ASN A 103 -27.89 5.26 -16.44
N ILE A 104 -27.15 4.57 -17.29
CA ILE A 104 -25.81 4.99 -17.75
C ILE A 104 -25.90 6.15 -18.74
N ASP A 105 -27.05 6.31 -19.41
CA ASP A 105 -27.27 7.34 -20.41
C ASP A 105 -28.62 8.04 -20.25
N TYR A 106 -28.79 9.12 -21.00
CA TYR A 106 -30.03 9.88 -21.04
C TYR A 106 -31.13 9.18 -21.87
N SER A 107 -30.80 8.14 -22.64
CA SER A 107 -31.74 7.38 -23.48
C SER A 107 -32.46 6.26 -22.71
N GLY A 108 -32.06 5.97 -21.47
CA GLY A 108 -32.76 5.05 -20.58
C GLY A 108 -32.12 3.67 -20.42
N HIS A 109 -30.89 3.47 -20.89
CA HIS A 109 -30.16 2.23 -20.67
C HIS A 109 -29.73 2.11 -19.20
N SER A 110 -30.27 1.12 -18.50
CA SER A 110 -29.93 0.88 -17.08
C SER A 110 -28.52 0.32 -16.92
N PHE A 111 -27.86 0.59 -15.79
CA PHE A 111 -26.56 -0.05 -15.49
C PHE A 111 -26.64 -1.58 -15.45
N ALA A 112 -27.78 -2.15 -15.03
CA ALA A 112 -28.00 -3.58 -15.03
C ALA A 112 -28.07 -4.18 -16.45
N SER A 113 -28.42 -3.39 -17.47
CA SER A 113 -28.50 -3.87 -18.85
C SER A 113 -27.14 -4.12 -19.51
N LEU A 114 -26.03 -3.75 -18.87
CA LEU A 114 -24.68 -4.02 -19.36
C LEU A 114 -24.24 -5.49 -19.20
N GLY A 115 -24.94 -6.26 -18.36
CA GLY A 115 -24.64 -7.68 -18.12
C GLY A 115 -23.56 -7.93 -17.08
N ASN A 116 -23.39 -9.21 -16.71
CA ASN A 116 -22.45 -9.68 -15.68
C ASN A 116 -21.06 -10.04 -16.22
N ASP A 117 -20.91 -10.09 -17.55
CA ASP A 117 -19.61 -10.31 -18.20
C ASP A 117 -18.90 -8.95 -18.31
N PRO A 118 -17.78 -8.72 -17.59
CA PRO A 118 -17.09 -7.43 -17.59
C PRO A 118 -16.57 -7.01 -18.96
N MET A 119 -16.20 -7.96 -19.83
CA MET A 119 -15.67 -7.64 -21.16
C MET A 119 -16.80 -7.24 -22.12
N ALA A 120 -17.93 -7.96 -22.09
CA ALA A 120 -19.13 -7.54 -22.82
C ALA A 120 -19.70 -6.22 -22.28
N ALA A 121 -19.68 -6.02 -20.96
CA ALA A 121 -20.13 -4.78 -20.33
C ALA A 121 -19.32 -3.58 -20.81
N TRP A 122 -17.99 -3.70 -20.90
CA TRP A 122 -17.15 -2.64 -21.47
C TRP A 122 -17.49 -2.33 -22.93
N ALA A 123 -17.73 -3.37 -23.75
CA ALA A 123 -18.12 -3.18 -25.14
C ALA A 123 -19.46 -2.42 -25.27
N ALA A 124 -20.42 -2.71 -24.38
CA ALA A 124 -21.75 -2.12 -24.37
C ALA A 124 -21.80 -0.66 -23.85
N VAL A 125 -20.76 -0.17 -23.17
CA VAL A 125 -20.71 1.23 -22.74
C VAL A 125 -20.72 2.17 -23.97
N PRO A 126 -21.53 3.24 -23.97
CA PRO A 126 -21.51 4.23 -25.05
C PRO A 126 -20.11 4.84 -25.26
N ASP A 127 -19.70 5.01 -26.52
CA ASP A 127 -18.34 5.47 -26.85
C ASP A 127 -18.02 6.87 -26.30
N GLY A 128 -19.03 7.74 -26.20
CA GLY A 128 -18.89 9.04 -25.54
C GLY A 128 -18.49 8.92 -24.06
N GLY A 129 -19.04 7.92 -23.35
CA GLY A 129 -18.66 7.61 -21.97
C GLY A 129 -17.23 7.07 -21.87
N LYS A 130 -16.84 6.18 -22.80
CA LYS A 130 -15.45 5.68 -22.89
C LYS A 130 -14.45 6.83 -23.09
N ALA A 131 -14.76 7.74 -24.00
CA ALA A 131 -13.92 8.91 -24.26
C ALA A 131 -13.78 9.81 -23.03
N GLN A 132 -14.85 10.05 -22.27
CA GLN A 132 -14.79 10.82 -21.02
C GLN A 132 -13.91 10.14 -19.96
N MET A 133 -14.04 8.82 -19.78
CA MET A 133 -13.21 8.06 -18.84
C MET A 133 -11.73 8.13 -19.21
N ILE A 134 -11.40 7.89 -20.49
CA ILE A 134 -10.01 7.95 -20.98
C ILE A 134 -9.46 9.37 -20.87
N ALA A 135 -10.24 10.40 -21.23
CA ALA A 135 -9.81 11.78 -21.11
C ALA A 135 -9.55 12.19 -19.65
N ALA A 136 -10.41 11.76 -18.72
CA ALA A 136 -10.21 12.02 -17.29
C ALA A 136 -8.95 11.33 -16.75
N ILE A 137 -8.74 10.05 -17.09
CA ILE A 137 -7.52 9.31 -16.72
C ILE A 137 -6.28 9.97 -17.34
N GLY A 138 -6.34 10.32 -18.63
CA GLY A 138 -5.26 10.98 -19.35
C GLY A 138 -4.90 12.34 -18.73
N PHE A 139 -5.89 13.11 -18.30
CA PHE A 139 -5.66 14.36 -17.59
C PHE A 139 -4.98 14.15 -16.23
N LEU A 140 -5.40 13.14 -15.46
CA LEU A 140 -4.78 12.80 -14.18
C LEU A 140 -3.33 12.35 -14.35
N GLU A 141 -3.05 11.49 -15.33
CA GLU A 141 -1.70 11.04 -15.65
C GLU A 141 -0.82 12.22 -16.09
N PHE A 142 -1.31 13.04 -17.02
CA PHE A 142 -0.59 14.23 -17.50
C PHE A 142 -0.27 15.20 -16.36
N HIS A 143 -1.22 15.46 -15.46
CA HIS A 143 -1.00 16.30 -14.29
C HIS A 143 0.01 15.67 -13.32
N SER A 144 0.00 14.34 -13.16
CA SER A 144 0.94 13.64 -12.29
C SER A 144 2.38 13.73 -12.79
N GLU A 145 2.59 13.73 -14.10
CA GLU A 145 3.92 13.90 -14.73
C GLU A 145 4.43 15.35 -14.65
N LEU A 146 3.51 16.33 -14.65
CA LEU A 146 3.86 17.74 -14.45
C LEU A 146 4.19 18.08 -12.99
N ALA A 147 3.80 17.23 -12.04
CA ALA A 147 4.06 17.46 -10.63
C ALA A 147 5.57 17.38 -10.32
N LYS A 148 6.10 18.41 -9.66
CA LYS A 148 7.50 18.46 -9.20
C LYS A 148 7.57 18.19 -7.69
N PRO A 149 8.55 17.42 -7.19
CA PRO A 149 9.62 16.73 -7.93
C PRO A 149 9.12 15.48 -8.66
N HIS A 150 9.62 15.30 -9.89
CA HIS A 150 9.33 14.12 -10.71
C HIS A 150 9.83 12.85 -10.02
N VAL A 151 9.15 11.72 -10.22
CA VAL A 151 9.49 10.45 -9.53
C VAL A 151 10.92 10.00 -9.84
N MET A 152 11.38 10.26 -11.06
CA MET A 152 12.76 10.01 -11.52
C MET A 152 13.82 10.85 -10.79
N ARG A 153 13.44 11.98 -10.17
CA ARG A 153 14.36 12.96 -9.56
C ARG A 153 14.17 13.05 -8.05
N GLY A 154 13.85 11.94 -7.41
CA GLY A 154 13.67 11.85 -5.94
C GLY A 154 12.27 12.22 -5.45
N GLY A 155 11.28 12.28 -6.33
CA GLY A 155 9.87 12.34 -5.92
C GLY A 155 9.42 11.06 -5.24
N VAL A 156 8.53 11.17 -4.25
CA VAL A 156 7.99 10.00 -3.54
C VAL A 156 7.06 9.24 -4.50
N PRO A 157 7.35 7.98 -4.87
CA PRO A 157 6.50 7.19 -5.75
C PRO A 157 5.07 7.09 -5.19
N GLY A 158 4.07 7.30 -6.04
CA GLY A 158 2.65 7.12 -5.68
C GLY A 158 1.96 8.30 -5.00
N LYS A 159 2.64 9.42 -4.72
CA LYS A 159 1.98 10.65 -4.30
C LYS A 159 1.44 11.43 -5.50
N ILE A 160 0.21 11.14 -5.88
CA ILE A 160 -0.52 11.96 -6.86
C ILE A 160 -1.20 13.09 -6.09
N ASN A 161 -0.60 14.28 -6.15
CA ASN A 161 -1.25 15.51 -5.72
C ASN A 161 -1.93 16.10 -6.95
N THR A 162 -3.26 16.17 -6.93
CA THR A 162 -4.01 16.88 -7.97
C THR A 162 -4.46 18.24 -7.45
N MET A 163 -4.75 19.17 -8.36
CA MET A 163 -5.31 20.49 -8.01
C MET A 163 -6.63 20.40 -7.23
N ILE A 164 -7.34 19.27 -7.31
CA ILE A 164 -8.67 19.03 -6.71
C ILE A 164 -8.55 18.27 -5.38
N THR A 165 -7.54 17.41 -5.22
CA THR A 165 -7.29 16.66 -3.98
C THR A 165 -5.79 16.59 -3.66
N PRO A 166 -5.31 17.23 -2.58
CA PRO A 166 -3.95 17.02 -2.09
C PRO A 166 -3.85 15.61 -1.50
N GLY A 167 -3.30 14.69 -2.28
CA GLY A 167 -3.28 13.26 -1.99
C GLY A 167 -4.56 12.57 -2.47
N LEU A 168 -4.66 12.31 -3.78
CA LEU A 168 -5.79 11.57 -4.38
C LEU A 168 -6.12 10.27 -3.62
N TRP A 169 -5.07 9.61 -3.11
CA TRP A 169 -5.14 8.33 -2.41
C TRP A 169 -5.17 8.46 -0.87
N ASP A 170 -5.07 9.68 -0.32
CA ASP A 170 -5.29 9.97 1.11
C ASP A 170 -5.97 11.34 1.30
N PRO A 171 -7.20 11.54 0.80
CA PRO A 171 -7.87 12.84 0.82
C PRO A 171 -8.24 13.30 2.24
N VAL A 172 -8.40 12.36 3.18
CA VAL A 172 -8.76 12.64 4.58
C VAL A 172 -7.53 12.74 5.49
N GLY A 173 -6.34 12.36 5.01
CA GLY A 173 -5.09 12.48 5.75
C GLY A 173 -4.91 11.41 6.82
N PHE A 174 -5.47 10.21 6.64
CA PHE A 174 -5.30 9.08 7.56
C PHE A 174 -3.81 8.76 7.81
N THR A 175 -2.94 9.04 6.83
CA THR A 175 -1.51 8.77 6.95
C THR A 175 -0.70 9.87 7.67
N LYS A 176 -1.29 11.04 7.95
CA LYS A 176 -0.53 12.18 8.51
C LYS A 176 -0.04 11.96 9.94
N GLY A 177 -0.77 11.17 10.75
CA GLY A 177 -0.42 10.88 12.15
C GLY A 177 0.36 9.58 12.40
N MET A 178 0.65 8.78 11.37
CA MET A 178 1.26 7.46 11.56
C MET A 178 2.80 7.50 11.64
N PRO A 179 3.42 6.68 12.52
CA PRO A 179 4.87 6.48 12.55
C PRO A 179 5.42 6.00 11.21
N GLU A 180 6.64 6.38 10.83
CA GLU A 180 7.23 6.01 9.53
C GLU A 180 7.37 4.49 9.36
N ALA A 181 7.65 3.76 10.45
CA ALA A 181 7.66 2.30 10.44
C ALA A 181 6.30 1.69 10.07
N GLN A 182 5.19 2.27 10.55
CA GLN A 182 3.85 1.81 10.19
C GLN A 182 3.51 2.15 8.73
N LYS A 183 3.98 3.30 8.23
CA LYS A 183 3.83 3.68 6.82
C LYS A 183 4.57 2.72 5.90
N ALA A 184 5.81 2.35 6.22
CA ALA A 184 6.58 1.37 5.44
C ALA A 184 5.89 -0.01 5.39
N VAL A 185 5.29 -0.46 6.51
CA VAL A 185 4.51 -1.71 6.53
C VAL A 185 3.27 -1.60 5.64
N GLN A 186 2.55 -0.46 5.66
CA GLN A 186 1.39 -0.26 4.80
C GLN A 186 1.75 -0.19 3.32
N ARG A 187 2.85 0.50 2.95
CA ARG A 187 3.38 0.50 1.57
C ARG A 187 3.75 -0.91 1.12
N THR A 188 4.36 -1.71 2.00
CA THR A 188 4.68 -3.12 1.70
C THR A 188 3.41 -3.93 1.48
N LYS A 189 2.37 -3.73 2.28
CA LYS A 189 1.05 -4.36 2.07
C LYS A 189 0.41 -3.92 0.75
N GLU A 190 0.51 -2.65 0.40
CA GLU A 190 0.02 -2.12 -0.87
C GLU A 190 0.72 -2.80 -2.06
N LEU A 191 2.05 -2.90 -2.04
CA LEU A 191 2.82 -3.59 -3.08
C LEU A 191 2.47 -5.10 -3.13
N ALA A 192 2.33 -5.76 -1.98
CA ALA A 192 1.96 -7.18 -1.94
C ALA A 192 0.59 -7.44 -2.56
N ASN A 193 -0.42 -6.63 -2.21
CA ASN A 193 -1.76 -6.73 -2.81
C ASN A 193 -1.75 -6.32 -4.29
N GLY A 194 -0.98 -5.31 -4.67
CA GLY A 194 -0.80 -4.90 -6.05
C GLY A 194 -0.21 -6.00 -6.93
N ARG A 195 0.85 -6.67 -6.45
CA ARG A 195 1.47 -7.83 -7.14
C ARG A 195 0.50 -8.98 -7.32
N LEU A 196 -0.24 -9.32 -6.26
CA LEU A 196 -1.27 -10.35 -6.34
C LEU A 196 -2.38 -9.96 -7.34
N ALA A 197 -2.82 -8.70 -7.32
CA ALA A 197 -3.85 -8.21 -8.23
C ALA A 197 -3.40 -8.20 -9.70
N MET A 198 -2.13 -7.90 -9.99
CA MET A 198 -1.58 -8.00 -11.35
C MET A 198 -1.68 -9.42 -11.90
N ILE A 199 -1.35 -10.43 -11.10
CA ILE A 199 -1.49 -11.85 -11.47
C ILE A 199 -2.96 -12.22 -11.63
N ALA A 200 -3.81 -11.81 -10.68
CA ALA A 200 -5.24 -12.11 -10.71
C ALA A 200 -5.92 -11.52 -11.96
N MET A 201 -5.64 -10.27 -12.31
CA MET A 201 -6.25 -9.64 -13.48
C MET A 201 -5.83 -10.35 -14.78
N MET A 202 -4.55 -10.70 -14.93
CA MET A 202 -4.11 -11.49 -16.09
C MET A 202 -4.81 -12.85 -16.14
N SER A 203 -5.00 -13.50 -14.99
CA SER A 203 -5.73 -14.78 -14.92
C SER A 203 -7.19 -14.66 -15.37
N PHE A 204 -7.89 -13.58 -15.00
CA PHE A 204 -9.28 -13.35 -15.40
C PHE A 204 -9.39 -13.10 -16.91
N ILE A 205 -8.47 -12.33 -17.49
CA ILE A 205 -8.42 -12.09 -18.94
C ILE A 205 -8.15 -13.40 -19.69
N CYS A 206 -7.20 -14.21 -19.19
CA CYS A 206 -6.91 -15.51 -19.79
C CYS A 206 -8.10 -16.47 -19.69
N ALA A 207 -8.79 -16.53 -18.56
CA ALA A 207 -9.96 -17.38 -18.37
C ALA A 207 -11.11 -16.98 -19.32
N ASP A 208 -11.35 -15.68 -19.50
CA ASP A 208 -12.37 -15.15 -20.41
C ASP A 208 -12.08 -15.48 -21.88
N LYS A 209 -10.81 -15.38 -22.32
CA LYS A 209 -10.43 -15.62 -23.73
C LYS A 209 -10.11 -17.07 -24.05
N ILE A 210 -9.66 -17.84 -23.06
CA ILE A 210 -9.22 -19.22 -23.22
C ILE A 210 -9.89 -20.05 -22.10
N PRO A 211 -11.06 -20.65 -22.39
CA PRO A 211 -11.78 -21.48 -21.43
C PRO A 211 -10.89 -22.63 -20.90
N GLY A 212 -10.89 -22.83 -19.59
CA GLY A 212 -10.08 -23.86 -18.93
C GLY A 212 -8.58 -23.52 -18.74
N SER A 213 -8.15 -22.31 -19.11
CA SER A 213 -6.76 -21.86 -18.86
C SER A 213 -6.44 -21.67 -17.37
N VAL A 214 -7.45 -21.31 -16.57
CA VAL A 214 -7.34 -21.18 -15.11
C VAL A 214 -8.20 -22.27 -14.46
N PRO A 215 -7.62 -23.26 -13.76
CA PRO A 215 -8.36 -24.42 -13.26
C PRO A 215 -9.54 -24.11 -12.32
N PHE A 216 -9.51 -22.95 -11.65
CA PHE A 216 -10.50 -22.55 -10.65
C PHE A 216 -11.58 -21.58 -11.19
N ILE A 217 -11.44 -21.13 -12.44
CA ILE A 217 -12.39 -20.22 -13.08
C ILE A 217 -12.93 -20.95 -14.31
N PRO A 218 -14.17 -21.44 -14.26
CA PRO A 218 -14.76 -22.23 -15.35
C PRO A 218 -14.97 -21.40 -16.61
#